data_AF-A0A9J6MU23-F1
#
_entry.id   AF-A0A9J6MU23-F1
#
_cell.length_a   1.000
_cell.length_b   1.000
_cell.length_c   1.000
_cell.angle_alpha   90.00
_cell.angle_beta   90.00
_cell.angle_gamma   90.00
#
_symmetry.space_group_name_H-M   'P 1'
#
loop_
_entity.id
_entity.type
_entity.pdbx_description
1 polymer ?
#
loop_
_entity_poly.entity_id
_entity_poly.type
_entity_poly.pdbx_seq_one_letter_code
_entity_poly.pdbx_strand_id
1 'polypeptide(L)'
;MTKAAAPNPVQVGQLLTYTFVVSNTGTAPLTNLLISEPIPASTTLVSTNAPVGFTTTETPAGNPTLVTFTTPSLAPSSSATITVVVRVLGSAGPSVTNIATAIADGVAPVSATTTVTVQRGG
;
A
#
# COMPACT_ATOMS: atom_id res chain seq x y z
N MET A 1 -3.56 7.09 9.00
CA MET A 1 -3.62 6.06 7.95
C MET A 1 -3.83 4.70 8.61
N THR A 2 -4.58 3.80 7.99
CA THR A 2 -4.66 2.39 8.38
C THR A 2 -4.24 1.51 7.22
N LYS A 3 -3.78 0.28 7.52
CA LYS A 3 -3.42 -0.72 6.52
C LYS A 3 -3.79 -2.11 7.00
N ALA A 4 -4.40 -2.89 6.11
CA ALA A 4 -4.77 -4.28 6.31
C ALA A 4 -4.32 -5.12 5.12
N ALA A 5 -4.25 -6.43 5.31
CA ALA A 5 -3.87 -7.39 4.30
C ALA A 5 -4.73 -8.65 4.40
N ALA A 6 -5.17 -9.18 3.26
CA ALA A 6 -5.95 -10.41 3.19
C ALA A 6 -5.58 -11.23 1.95
N PRO A 7 -5.59 -12.58 2.04
CA PRO A 7 -5.89 -13.37 3.23
C PRO A 7 -4.73 -13.39 4.26
N ASN A 8 -5.03 -13.79 5.50
CA ASN A 8 -4.03 -14.05 6.54
C ASN A 8 -4.48 -15.28 7.37
N PRO A 9 -3.82 -16.44 7.26
CA PRO A 9 -2.60 -16.69 6.48
C PRO A 9 -2.81 -16.61 4.96
N VAL A 10 -1.73 -16.33 4.22
CA VAL A 10 -1.69 -16.40 2.76
C VAL A 10 -0.81 -17.58 2.32
N GLN A 11 -1.18 -18.29 1.27
CA GLN A 11 -0.35 -19.36 0.72
C GLN A 11 0.67 -18.83 -0.29
N VAL A 12 1.84 -19.47 -0.34
CA VAL A 12 2.81 -19.27 -1.42
C VAL A 12 2.13 -19.44 -2.78
N GLY A 13 2.43 -18.54 -3.72
CA GLY A 13 1.85 -18.54 -5.06
C GLY A 13 0.48 -17.87 -5.14
N GLN A 14 -0.21 -17.63 -4.02
CA GLN A 14 -1.51 -16.95 -4.01
C GLN A 14 -1.40 -15.43 -4.00
N LEU A 15 -2.54 -14.78 -4.28
CA LEU A 15 -2.66 -13.34 -4.22
C LEU A 15 -2.85 -12.87 -2.78
N LEU A 16 -2.19 -11.76 -2.46
CA LEU A 16 -2.32 -11.00 -1.23
C LEU A 16 -2.75 -9.59 -1.58
N THR A 17 -3.84 -9.11 -0.99
CA THR A 17 -4.35 -7.76 -1.21
C THR A 17 -4.04 -6.90 0.00
N TYR A 18 -3.22 -5.86 -0.20
CA TYR A 18 -3.05 -4.78 0.74
C TYR A 18 -4.15 -3.74 0.53
N THR A 19 -4.84 -3.34 1.59
CA THR A 19 -5.79 -2.23 1.59
C THR A 19 -5.33 -1.19 2.57
N PHE A 20 -5.21 0.07 2.15
CA PHE A 20 -4.91 1.17 3.06
C PHE A 20 -5.87 2.34 2.88
N VAL A 21 -6.15 2.99 4.00
CA VAL A 21 -7.05 4.14 4.09
C VAL A 21 -6.28 5.34 4.62
N VAL A 22 -6.25 6.41 3.84
CA VAL A 22 -5.73 7.72 4.25
C VAL A 22 -6.91 8.65 4.45
N SER A 23 -7.00 9.26 5.62
CA SER A 23 -8.09 10.15 6.00
C SER A 23 -7.54 11.53 6.34
N ASN A 24 -8.16 12.58 5.80
CA ASN A 24 -7.93 13.94 6.26
C ASN A 24 -8.82 14.22 7.47
N THR A 25 -8.24 14.20 8.67
CA THR A 25 -8.95 14.50 9.92
C THR A 25 -8.86 15.98 10.33
N GLY A 26 -8.20 16.82 9.53
CA GLY A 26 -8.08 18.25 9.76
C GLY A 26 -9.27 19.03 9.19
N THR A 27 -9.25 20.35 9.41
CA THR A 27 -10.24 21.30 8.88
C THR A 27 -9.81 21.94 7.56
N ALA A 28 -8.53 21.80 7.19
CA ALA A 28 -7.98 22.27 5.92
C ALA A 28 -7.71 21.08 4.96
N PRO A 29 -7.73 21.29 3.64
CA PRO A 29 -7.35 20.25 2.69
C PRO A 29 -5.90 19.80 2.88
N LEU A 30 -5.63 18.50 2.75
CA LEU A 30 -4.26 18.05 2.51
C LEU A 30 -3.88 18.45 1.08
N THR A 31 -2.68 18.96 0.88
CA THR A 31 -2.14 19.32 -0.45
C THR A 31 -0.94 18.46 -0.79
N ASN A 32 -0.76 18.17 -2.08
CA ASN A 32 0.34 17.36 -2.61
C ASN A 32 0.49 16.03 -1.87
N LEU A 33 -0.64 15.35 -1.63
CA LEU A 33 -0.64 14.06 -0.93
C LEU A 33 0.07 13.02 -1.81
N LEU A 34 1.15 12.46 -1.28
CA LEU A 34 1.93 11.36 -1.84
C LEU A 34 1.85 10.17 -0.89
N ILE A 35 1.48 9.00 -1.43
CA ILE A 35 1.49 7.73 -0.71
C ILE A 35 2.51 6.82 -1.38
N SER A 36 3.52 6.39 -0.64
CA SER A 36 4.56 5.47 -1.07
C SER A 36 4.28 4.07 -0.53
N GLU A 37 4.26 3.10 -1.44
CA GLU A 37 3.96 1.70 -1.19
C GLU A 37 5.08 0.83 -1.80
N PRO A 38 6.16 0.57 -1.04
CA PRO A 38 7.20 -0.36 -1.46
C PRO A 38 6.65 -1.78 -1.51
N ILE A 39 6.85 -2.47 -2.64
CA ILE A 39 6.44 -3.86 -2.82
C ILE A 39 7.46 -4.79 -2.16
N PRO A 40 7.06 -5.67 -1.23
CA PRO A 40 7.97 -6.57 -0.55
C PRO A 40 8.71 -7.48 -1.54
N ALA A 41 10.02 -7.65 -1.35
CA ALA A 41 10.89 -8.47 -2.20
C ALA A 41 10.44 -9.94 -2.37
N SER A 42 9.67 -10.45 -1.41
CA SER A 42 9.06 -11.78 -1.43
C SER A 42 7.73 -11.84 -2.18
N THR A 43 7.36 -10.79 -2.89
CA THR A 43 6.12 -10.66 -3.65
C THR A 43 6.37 -10.02 -5.01
N THR A 44 5.42 -10.16 -5.94
CA THR A 44 5.41 -9.46 -7.23
C THR A 44 4.12 -8.65 -7.37
N LEU A 45 4.23 -7.42 -7.85
CA LEU A 45 3.07 -6.58 -8.09
C LEU A 45 2.18 -7.20 -9.18
N VAL A 46 0.86 -7.22 -8.95
CA VAL A 46 -0.14 -7.74 -9.89
C VAL A 46 -1.03 -6.62 -10.39
N SER A 47 -1.57 -5.82 -9.48
CA SER A 47 -2.44 -4.70 -9.85
C SER A 47 -2.53 -3.66 -8.72
N THR A 48 -2.89 -2.45 -9.10
CA THR A 48 -3.15 -1.33 -8.19
C THR A 48 -4.53 -0.75 -8.50
N ASN A 49 -5.19 -0.21 -7.49
CA ASN A 49 -6.42 0.56 -7.67
C ASN A 49 -6.47 1.70 -6.65
N ALA A 50 -6.79 2.89 -7.14
CA ALA A 50 -6.92 4.11 -6.35
C ALA A 50 -8.18 4.89 -6.78
N PRO A 51 -8.73 5.76 -5.91
CA PRO A 51 -9.89 6.57 -6.25
C PRO A 51 -9.61 7.53 -7.41
N VAL A 52 -10.68 8.00 -8.06
CA VAL A 52 -10.57 9.08 -9.06
C VAL A 52 -9.86 10.31 -8.47
N GLY A 53 -9.03 10.95 -9.28
CA GLY A 53 -8.20 12.08 -8.85
C GLY A 53 -6.82 11.68 -8.31
N PHE A 54 -6.56 10.39 -8.10
CA PHE A 54 -5.21 9.90 -7.87
C PHE A 54 -4.51 9.55 -9.18
N THR A 55 -3.21 9.85 -9.24
CA THR A 55 -2.29 9.33 -10.24
C THR A 55 -1.46 8.23 -9.60
N THR A 56 -1.37 7.08 -10.28
CA THR A 56 -0.51 5.96 -9.85
C THR A 56 0.71 5.90 -10.75
N THR A 57 1.89 5.81 -10.15
CA THR A 57 3.14 5.56 -10.88
C THR A 57 3.91 4.42 -10.22
N GLU A 58 4.61 3.67 -11.05
CA GLU A 58 5.41 2.53 -10.62
C GLU A 58 6.83 2.74 -11.13
N THR A 59 7.83 2.58 -10.26
CA THR A 59 9.22 2.51 -10.73
C THR A 59 9.39 1.26 -11.60
N PRO A 60 10.27 1.28 -12.63
CA PRO A 60 10.53 0.11 -13.46
C PRO A 60 10.75 -1.15 -12.61
N ALA A 61 10.21 -2.28 -13.08
CA ALA A 61 10.26 -3.55 -12.36
C ALA A 61 11.71 -3.86 -11.91
N GLY A 62 11.90 -3.98 -10.60
CA GLY A 62 13.19 -4.13 -9.93
C GLY A 62 12.98 -4.32 -8.43
N ASN A 63 14.06 -4.53 -7.66
CA ASN A 63 13.96 -4.70 -6.21
C ASN A 63 14.74 -3.58 -5.50
N PRO A 64 14.06 -2.66 -4.77
CA PRO A 64 12.62 -2.64 -4.49
C PRO A 64 11.79 -2.00 -5.62
N THR A 65 10.65 -2.61 -5.96
CA THR A 65 9.60 -1.96 -6.76
C THR A 65 8.86 -1.01 -5.84
N LEU A 66 8.68 0.25 -6.27
CA LEU A 66 7.94 1.26 -5.52
C LEU A 66 6.72 1.69 -6.33
N VAL A 67 5.54 1.57 -5.70
CA VAL A 67 4.30 2.16 -6.21
C VAL A 67 4.05 3.45 -5.46
N THR A 68 3.73 4.52 -6.18
CA THR A 68 3.32 5.80 -5.58
C THR A 68 1.94 6.21 -6.07
N PHE A 69 1.14 6.74 -5.15
CA PHE A 69 -0.17 7.31 -5.41
C PHE A 69 -0.15 8.79 -5.03
N THR A 70 -0.45 9.67 -5.98
CA THR A 70 -0.46 11.12 -5.74
C THR A 70 -1.82 11.71 -6.03
N THR A 71 -2.25 12.68 -5.22
CA THR A 71 -3.38 13.56 -5.53
C THR A 71 -3.01 15.00 -5.18
N PRO A 72 -3.40 16.00 -5.99
CA PRO A 72 -3.16 17.41 -5.66
C PRO A 72 -3.79 17.82 -4.33
N SER A 73 -4.94 17.23 -3.98
CA SER A 73 -5.61 17.52 -2.72
C SER A 73 -6.52 16.39 -2.22
N LEU A 74 -6.67 16.31 -0.89
CA LEU A 74 -7.72 15.53 -0.22
C LEU A 74 -8.50 16.45 0.72
N ALA A 75 -9.80 16.62 0.46
CA ALA A 75 -10.67 17.53 1.21
C ALA A 75 -10.77 17.16 2.71
N PRO A 76 -11.08 18.14 3.59
CA PRO A 76 -11.38 17.89 5.00
C PRO A 76 -12.42 16.77 5.19
N SER A 77 -12.24 15.96 6.23
CA SER A 77 -13.12 14.84 6.58
C SER A 77 -13.31 13.77 5.49
N SER A 78 -12.56 13.84 4.38
CA SER A 78 -12.59 12.85 3.31
C SER A 78 -11.54 11.78 3.50
N SER A 79 -11.76 10.62 2.89
CA SER A 79 -10.82 9.49 2.92
C SER A 79 -10.64 8.89 1.54
N ALA A 80 -9.45 8.33 1.31
CA ALA A 80 -9.09 7.60 0.11
C ALA A 80 -8.76 6.15 0.49
N THR A 81 -9.40 5.20 -0.18
CA THR A 81 -9.12 3.76 -0.05
C THR A 81 -8.35 3.29 -1.27
N ILE A 82 -7.17 2.73 -1.04
CA ILE A 82 -6.27 2.24 -2.09
C ILE A 82 -6.00 0.76 -1.85
N THR A 83 -5.95 0.00 -2.94
CA THR A 83 -5.63 -1.43 -2.90
C THR A 83 -4.43 -1.73 -3.79
N VAL A 84 -3.53 -2.57 -3.27
CA VAL A 84 -2.39 -3.13 -4.00
C VAL A 84 -2.45 -4.64 -3.90
N VAL A 85 -2.52 -5.31 -5.04
CA VAL A 85 -2.55 -6.77 -5.12
C VAL A 85 -1.17 -7.25 -5.53
N VAL A 86 -0.62 -8.17 -4.75
CA VAL A 86 0.66 -8.82 -5.02
C VAL A 86 0.50 -10.33 -5.05
N ARG A 87 1.40 -11.03 -5.74
CA ARG A 87 1.53 -12.49 -5.68
C ARG A 87 2.68 -12.86 -4.75
N VAL A 88 2.44 -13.75 -3.79
CA VAL A 88 3.46 -14.25 -2.86
C VAL A 88 4.40 -15.22 -3.58
N LEU A 89 5.71 -14.98 -3.52
CA LEU A 89 6.73 -15.81 -4.17
C LEU A 89 7.14 -17.01 -3.30
N GLY A 90 7.71 -18.04 -3.93
CA GLY A 90 8.26 -19.21 -3.23
C GLY A 90 9.40 -18.89 -2.26
N SER A 91 10.10 -17.76 -2.50
CA SER A 91 11.17 -17.23 -1.65
C SER A 91 10.66 -16.55 -0.37
N ALA A 92 9.34 -16.40 -0.18
CA ALA A 92 8.80 -15.76 1.00
C ALA A 92 9.20 -16.47 2.30
N GLY A 93 9.51 -15.69 3.33
CA GLY A 93 9.74 -16.20 4.69
C GLY A 93 8.44 -16.70 5.35
N PRO A 94 8.44 -16.95 6.67
CA PRO A 94 7.23 -17.34 7.41
C PRO A 94 6.18 -16.22 7.47
N SER A 95 6.56 -15.00 7.13
CA SER A 95 5.68 -13.84 7.07
C SER A 95 6.07 -12.89 5.95
N VAL A 96 5.12 -12.06 5.52
CA VAL A 96 5.34 -10.89 4.67
C VAL A 96 4.88 -9.67 5.44
N THR A 97 5.79 -8.71 5.64
CA THR A 97 5.49 -7.41 6.24
C THR A 97 5.50 -6.36 5.15
N ASN A 98 4.53 -5.45 5.20
CA ASN A 98 4.43 -4.33 4.29
C ASN A 98 4.18 -3.04 5.06
N ILE A 99 4.88 -1.97 4.69
CA ILE A 99 4.73 -0.63 5.27
C ILE A 99 4.41 0.35 4.15
N ALA A 100 3.33 1.10 4.32
CA ALA A 100 2.97 2.23 3.47
C ALA A 100 3.25 3.54 4.20
N THR A 101 3.61 4.60 3.48
CA THR A 101 3.82 5.94 4.07
C THR A 101 3.09 7.01 3.27
N ALA A 102 2.34 7.87 3.96
CA ALA A 102 1.67 9.03 3.39
C ALA A 102 2.36 10.33 3.84
N ILE A 103 2.56 11.25 2.90
CA ILE A 103 3.17 12.57 3.10
C ILE A 103 2.28 13.61 2.42
N ALA A 104 2.06 14.75 3.07
CA ALA A 104 1.38 15.91 2.51
C ALA A 104 2.07 17.19 3.04
N ASP A 105 1.89 18.32 2.37
CA ASP A 105 2.56 19.56 2.78
C ASP A 105 2.14 20.01 4.17
N GLY A 106 3.11 20.42 4.98
CA GLY A 106 2.84 20.94 6.33
C GLY A 106 2.29 19.90 7.31
N VAL A 107 2.23 18.62 6.93
CA VAL A 107 1.75 17.53 7.78
C VAL A 107 2.87 16.52 8.00
N ALA A 108 3.05 16.08 9.25
CA ALA A 108 4.02 15.04 9.58
C ALA A 108 3.68 13.74 8.81
N PRO A 109 4.69 13.02 8.26
CA PRO A 109 4.46 11.75 7.61
C PRO A 109 3.75 10.75 8.51
N VAL A 110 2.85 9.94 7.93
CA VAL A 110 2.15 8.87 8.64
C VAL A 110 2.39 7.55 7.92
N SER A 111 2.80 6.53 8.66
CA SER A 111 2.98 5.18 8.13
C SER A 111 1.95 4.21 8.69
N ALA A 112 1.65 3.17 7.92
CA ALA A 112 0.85 2.05 8.38
C ALA A 112 1.49 0.73 7.95
N THR A 113 1.62 -0.18 8.91
CA THR A 113 2.27 -1.48 8.75
C THR A 113 1.25 -2.59 8.87
N THR A 114 1.40 -3.64 8.06
CA THR A 114 0.65 -4.89 8.21
C THR A 114 1.58 -6.07 7.98
N THR A 115 1.30 -7.19 8.66
CA THR A 115 2.04 -8.43 8.53
C THR A 115 1.06 -9.58 8.38
N VAL A 116 1.31 -10.44 7.41
CA VAL A 116 0.58 -11.70 7.24
C VAL A 116 1.52 -12.87 7.40
N THR A 117 0.98 -13.98 7.88
CA THR A 117 1.70 -15.27 7.93
C THR A 117 1.62 -15.97 6.58
N VAL A 118 2.69 -16.68 6.21
CA VAL A 118 2.80 -17.40 4.94
C VAL A 118 2.73 -18.90 5.18
N GLN A 119 1.85 -19.57 4.46
CA GLN A 119 1.73 -21.03 4.43
C GLN A 119 2.39 -21.58 3.16
N ARG A 120 3.16 -22.66 3.31
CA ARG A 120 3.63 -23.47 2.19
C ARG A 120 2.64 -24.63 1.99
N GLY A 121 2.31 -24.93 0.74
CA GLY A 121 1.60 -26.16 0.42
C GLY A 121 2.40 -27.35 0.95
N GLY A 122 1.70 -28.30 1.60
CA GLY A 122 2.29 -29.54 2.10
C GLY A 122 2.62 -30.52 0.98
#